data_AF-A0A438K505-F1
#
_entry.id   AF-A0A438K505-F1
#
_cell.length_a   1.000
_cell.length_b   1.000
_cell.length_c   1.000
_cell.angle_alpha   90.00
_cell.angle_beta   90.00
_cell.angle_gamma   90.00
#
_symmetry.space_group_name_H-M   'P 1'
#
loop_
_entity.id
_entity.type
_entity.pdbx_description
1 polymer ?
#
loop_
_entity_poly.entity_id
_entity_poly.type
_entity_poly.pdbx_seq_one_letter_code
_entity_poly.pdbx_strand_id
1 'polypeptide(L)'
;MPEITENKNKFGTLESFIRSQHSTWKSLLSRASRNSSDADPPNDDTSNHLIPNLSSFANSVVARCSKILQIPTQELQHRFERELPESVKQPLSYARNFLEFCSYLALFQASRGPDYLSNNEFRRLSYDMMLAWEAPDAESEPLTKEATSCSNQQAEDEDGWSLFYSSSTNTAVQVDEEKTVGPEAFARIAPACAAIADIITVHNLFEALTSSSCHRLHFLIYDKYLRSLDKYDLAP
;
A
#
# COMPACT_ATOMS: atom_id res chain seq x y z
N MET A 1 6.35 -20.16 26.73
CA MET A 1 6.05 -19.07 25.78
C MET A 1 6.51 -19.50 24.40
N PRO A 2 5.61 -19.83 23.46
CA PRO A 2 5.83 -19.61 22.03
C PRO A 2 4.69 -18.70 21.51
N GLU A 3 4.90 -17.71 20.65
CA GLU A 3 4.86 -17.82 19.19
C GLU A 3 5.11 -16.41 18.63
N ILE A 4 6.34 -16.09 18.20
CA ILE A 4 6.60 -14.87 17.41
C ILE A 4 7.46 -15.21 16.16
N THR A 5 7.92 -16.45 16.01
CA THR A 5 8.84 -16.86 14.94
C THR A 5 8.16 -17.39 13.68
N GLU A 6 6.86 -17.70 13.69
CA GLU A 6 6.21 -18.33 12.54
C GLU A 6 5.85 -17.34 11.40
N ASN A 7 5.59 -16.07 11.74
CA ASN A 7 5.20 -15.05 10.73
C ASN A 7 6.38 -14.58 9.86
N LYS A 8 7.61 -14.57 10.39
CA LYS A 8 8.81 -14.16 9.62
C LYS A 8 9.14 -15.14 8.48
N ASN A 9 8.89 -16.43 8.66
CA ASN A 9 9.12 -17.43 7.61
C ASN A 9 8.05 -17.39 6.51
N LYS A 10 6.79 -17.10 6.86
CA LYS A 10 5.69 -16.95 5.89
C LYS A 10 5.87 -15.71 5.01
N PHE A 11 6.35 -14.60 5.60
CA PHE A 11 6.68 -13.33 4.94
C PHE A 11 7.67 -13.50 3.78
N GLY A 12 8.83 -14.12 4.05
CA GLY A 12 9.82 -14.37 3.00
C GLY A 12 9.32 -15.32 1.92
N THR A 13 8.35 -16.19 2.24
CA THR A 13 7.78 -17.14 1.28
C THR A 13 6.90 -16.45 0.23
N LEU A 14 6.03 -15.51 0.62
CA LEU A 14 5.19 -14.77 -0.34
C LEU A 14 6.05 -13.88 -1.22
N GLU A 15 6.95 -13.10 -0.64
CA GLU A 15 7.79 -12.14 -1.37
C GLU A 15 8.82 -12.85 -2.28
N SER A 16 9.48 -13.91 -1.80
CA SER A 16 10.37 -14.72 -2.66
C SER A 16 9.60 -15.45 -3.75
N PHE A 17 8.38 -15.91 -3.49
CA PHE A 17 7.53 -16.50 -4.51
C PHE A 17 7.14 -15.47 -5.57
N ILE A 18 6.66 -14.30 -5.15
CA ILE A 18 6.30 -13.18 -6.01
C ILE A 18 7.49 -12.79 -6.91
N ARG A 19 8.67 -12.62 -6.31
CA ARG A 19 9.89 -12.19 -7.00
C ARG A 19 10.47 -13.28 -7.91
N SER A 20 10.40 -14.56 -7.50
CA SER A 20 10.83 -15.70 -8.33
C SER A 20 9.89 -15.95 -9.52
N GLN A 21 8.61 -15.64 -9.39
CA GLN A 21 7.61 -15.78 -10.44
C GLN A 21 7.51 -14.57 -11.37
N HIS A 22 8.40 -13.56 -11.25
CA HIS A 22 8.36 -12.33 -12.04
C HIS A 22 8.35 -12.55 -13.57
N SER A 23 9.02 -13.60 -14.09
CA SER A 23 8.94 -14.00 -15.51
C SER A 23 7.63 -14.74 -15.84
N THR A 24 7.17 -15.61 -14.94
CA THR A 24 5.88 -16.30 -15.01
C THR A 24 4.73 -15.30 -15.04
N TRP A 25 4.80 -14.23 -14.25
CA TRP A 25 3.80 -13.18 -14.17
C TRP A 25 3.69 -12.38 -15.46
N LYS A 26 4.80 -12.10 -16.14
CA LYS A 26 4.77 -11.53 -17.50
C LYS A 26 3.95 -12.43 -18.44
N SER A 27 4.15 -13.75 -18.37
CA SER A 27 3.40 -14.70 -19.18
C SER A 27 1.91 -14.78 -18.77
N LEU A 28 1.61 -14.72 -17.48
CA LEU A 28 0.25 -14.81 -16.94
C LEU A 28 -0.57 -13.54 -17.21
N LEU A 29 0.03 -12.36 -17.06
CA LEU A 29 -0.57 -11.07 -17.45
C LEU A 29 -0.83 -11.03 -18.95
N SER A 30 0.13 -11.48 -19.76
CA SER A 30 -0.04 -11.54 -21.22
C SER A 30 -1.13 -12.53 -21.65
N ARG A 31 -1.36 -13.60 -20.88
CA ARG A 31 -2.42 -14.59 -21.13
C ARG A 31 -3.78 -14.09 -20.67
N ALA A 32 -3.83 -13.36 -19.55
CA ALA A 32 -5.04 -12.75 -19.03
C ALA A 32 -5.61 -11.69 -19.97
N SER A 33 -4.74 -10.81 -20.50
CA SER A 33 -5.12 -9.80 -21.49
C SER A 33 -5.67 -10.37 -22.80
N ARG A 34 -5.37 -11.64 -23.11
CA ARG A 34 -5.92 -12.34 -24.30
C ARG A 34 -7.26 -13.01 -24.03
N ASN A 35 -7.55 -13.33 -22.77
CA ASN A 35 -8.80 -14.00 -22.38
C ASN A 35 -9.91 -12.99 -22.03
N SER A 36 -9.58 -11.71 -21.81
CA SER A 36 -10.54 -10.65 -21.49
C SER A 36 -11.15 -9.96 -22.71
N SER A 37 -10.74 -10.32 -23.93
CA SER A 37 -11.18 -9.64 -25.16
C SER A 37 -12.56 -10.06 -25.69
N ASP A 38 -13.31 -10.92 -25.00
CA ASP A 38 -14.64 -11.41 -25.43
C ASP A 38 -15.75 -11.19 -24.38
N ALA A 39 -15.58 -10.27 -23.42
CA ALA A 39 -16.63 -9.94 -22.45
C ALA A 39 -17.39 -8.65 -22.84
N ASP A 40 -18.71 -8.78 -23.01
CA ASP A 40 -19.67 -7.68 -23.16
C ASP A 40 -19.52 -6.59 -22.08
N PRO A 41 -19.96 -5.34 -22.33
CA PRO A 41 -19.84 -4.25 -21.36
C PRO A 41 -20.56 -4.63 -20.06
N PRO A 42 -19.93 -4.46 -18.89
CA PRO A 42 -20.54 -4.90 -17.65
C PRO A 42 -21.69 -3.97 -17.29
N ASN A 43 -22.88 -4.56 -17.16
CA ASN A 43 -23.97 -3.95 -16.41
C ASN A 43 -23.45 -3.55 -15.02
N ASP A 44 -23.81 -2.34 -14.62
CA ASP A 44 -23.50 -1.68 -13.35
C ASP A 44 -24.18 -2.42 -12.19
N ASP A 45 -23.66 -3.59 -11.82
CA ASP A 45 -24.07 -4.33 -10.65
C ASP A 45 -22.88 -4.43 -9.69
N THR A 46 -22.64 -3.30 -9.01
CA THR A 46 -21.56 -3.03 -8.04
C THR A 46 -21.53 -4.03 -6.88
N SER A 47 -22.55 -4.88 -6.76
CA SER A 47 -22.74 -5.88 -5.72
C SER A 47 -21.91 -7.17 -5.89
N ASN A 48 -21.52 -7.53 -7.11
CA ASN A 48 -20.87 -8.83 -7.40
C ASN A 48 -19.33 -8.81 -7.35
N HIS A 49 -18.71 -7.65 -7.14
CA HIS A 49 -17.25 -7.46 -7.22
C HIS A 49 -16.53 -7.36 -5.87
N LEU A 50 -17.25 -7.43 -4.76
CA LEU A 50 -16.69 -7.33 -3.42
C LEU A 50 -16.17 -8.69 -2.97
N ILE A 51 -14.94 -8.72 -2.47
CA ILE A 51 -14.39 -9.91 -1.85
C ILE A 51 -14.86 -9.92 -0.39
N PRO A 52 -15.50 -11.01 0.07
CA PRO A 52 -15.95 -11.11 1.45
C PRO A 52 -14.77 -11.01 2.41
N ASN A 53 -15.01 -10.42 3.58
CA ASN A 53 -14.04 -10.20 4.68
C ASN A 53 -13.02 -9.06 4.48
N LEU A 54 -12.88 -8.51 3.28
CA LEU A 54 -12.09 -7.28 3.08
C LEU A 54 -12.85 -6.04 3.56
N SER A 55 -12.13 -5.05 4.10
CA SER A 55 -12.68 -3.73 4.40
C SER A 55 -13.19 -3.03 3.12
N SER A 56 -14.09 -2.07 3.27
CA SER A 56 -14.62 -1.31 2.13
C SER A 56 -13.50 -0.59 1.36
N PHE A 57 -12.52 -0.06 2.09
CA PHE A 57 -11.34 0.60 1.54
C PHE A 57 -10.42 -0.39 0.82
N ALA A 58 -10.12 -1.55 1.41
CA ALA A 58 -9.33 -2.59 0.76
C ALA A 58 -9.99 -3.10 -0.52
N ASN A 59 -11.31 -3.30 -0.54
CA ASN A 59 -12.05 -3.66 -1.74
C ASN A 59 -11.92 -2.59 -2.84
N SER A 60 -11.99 -1.31 -2.49
CA SER A 60 -11.80 -0.20 -3.43
C SER A 60 -10.40 -0.21 -4.05
N VAL A 61 -9.36 -0.46 -3.23
CA VAL A 61 -7.98 -0.60 -3.71
C VAL A 61 -7.84 -1.80 -4.64
N VAL A 62 -8.38 -2.97 -4.27
CA VAL A 62 -8.36 -4.18 -5.12
C VAL A 62 -9.08 -3.92 -6.45
N ALA A 63 -10.21 -3.21 -6.44
CA ALA A 63 -10.92 -2.85 -7.67
C ALA A 63 -10.07 -1.94 -8.58
N ARG A 64 -9.27 -1.02 -8.02
CA ARG A 64 -8.29 -0.23 -8.79
C ARG A 64 -7.16 -1.09 -9.35
N CYS A 65 -6.65 -2.05 -8.58
CA CYS A 65 -5.67 -3.03 -9.05
C CYS A 65 -6.21 -3.85 -10.24
N SER A 66 -7.44 -4.37 -10.10
CA SER A 66 -8.19 -5.09 -11.14
C SER A 66 -8.28 -4.30 -12.44
N LYS A 67 -8.62 -3.00 -12.37
CA LYS A 67 -8.67 -2.11 -13.53
C LYS A 67 -7.30 -1.92 -14.21
N ILE A 68 -6.22 -1.76 -13.43
CA ILE A 68 -4.86 -1.62 -13.99
C ILE A 68 -4.43 -2.91 -14.68
N LEU A 69 -4.77 -4.05 -14.09
CA LEU A 69 -4.39 -5.36 -14.59
C LEU A 69 -5.27 -5.83 -15.76
N GLN A 70 -6.46 -5.22 -15.95
CA GLN A 70 -7.49 -5.67 -16.88
C GLN A 70 -7.92 -7.13 -16.58
N ILE A 71 -8.04 -7.47 -15.30
CA ILE A 71 -8.44 -8.79 -14.79
C ILE A 71 -9.55 -8.59 -13.76
N PRO A 72 -10.71 -9.27 -13.89
CA PRO A 72 -11.78 -9.11 -12.92
C PRO A 72 -11.34 -9.56 -11.52
N THR A 73 -11.87 -8.90 -10.49
CA THR A 73 -11.48 -9.10 -9.09
C THR A 73 -11.60 -10.56 -8.64
N GLN A 74 -12.63 -11.28 -9.13
CA GLN A 74 -12.86 -12.68 -8.82
C GLN A 74 -11.80 -13.60 -9.44
N GLU A 75 -11.31 -13.28 -10.64
CA GLU A 75 -10.23 -14.02 -11.28
C GLU A 75 -8.89 -13.74 -10.57
N LEU A 76 -8.67 -12.54 -10.03
CA LEU A 76 -7.51 -12.26 -9.17
C LEU A 76 -7.56 -13.11 -7.89
N GLN A 77 -8.72 -13.21 -7.26
CA GLN A 77 -8.92 -14.08 -6.09
C GLN A 77 -8.66 -15.55 -6.42
N HIS A 78 -9.25 -16.06 -7.49
CA HIS A 78 -9.06 -17.45 -7.91
C HIS A 78 -7.58 -17.75 -8.23
N ARG A 79 -6.84 -16.80 -8.80
CA ARG A 79 -5.39 -16.94 -8.99
C ARG A 79 -4.61 -17.00 -7.70
N PHE A 80 -4.94 -16.12 -6.75
CA PHE A 80 -4.34 -16.17 -5.42
C PHE A 80 -4.56 -17.54 -4.77
N GLU A 81 -5.78 -18.08 -4.84
CA GLU A 81 -6.13 -19.37 -4.27
C GLU A 81 -5.46 -20.56 -4.99
N ARG A 82 -5.25 -20.47 -6.31
CA ARG A 82 -4.64 -21.54 -7.10
C ARG A 82 -3.12 -21.55 -7.05
N GLU A 83 -2.50 -20.39 -7.10
CA GLU A 83 -1.06 -20.26 -7.38
C GLU A 83 -0.20 -20.19 -6.12
N LEU A 84 -0.78 -19.74 -5.00
CA LEU A 84 -0.03 -19.57 -3.76
C LEU A 84 -0.15 -20.77 -2.81
N PRO A 85 0.88 -21.04 -1.99
CA PRO A 85 0.84 -22.09 -0.98
C PRO A 85 -0.26 -21.85 0.07
N GLU A 86 -0.74 -22.91 0.70
CA GLU A 86 -1.79 -22.81 1.73
C GLU A 86 -1.33 -22.02 2.97
N SER A 87 -0.02 -21.96 3.21
CA SER A 87 0.57 -21.20 4.32
C SER A 87 0.28 -19.71 4.28
N VAL A 88 -0.01 -19.14 3.11
CA VAL A 88 -0.36 -17.71 2.96
C VAL A 88 -1.87 -17.47 2.86
N LYS A 89 -2.69 -18.52 2.89
CA LYS A 89 -4.16 -18.43 2.83
C LYS A 89 -4.80 -18.57 4.22
N GLN A 90 -4.01 -18.46 5.27
CA GLN A 90 -4.52 -18.54 6.64
C GLN A 90 -5.51 -17.39 6.89
N PRO A 91 -6.70 -17.67 7.46
CA PRO A 91 -7.80 -16.70 7.59
C PRO A 91 -7.38 -15.34 8.17
N LEU A 92 -6.57 -15.34 9.23
CA LEU A 92 -6.09 -14.13 9.92
C LEU A 92 -5.12 -13.25 9.11
N SER A 93 -4.57 -13.79 8.03
CA SER A 93 -3.61 -13.09 7.16
C SER A 93 -4.09 -13.02 5.71
N TYR A 94 -5.25 -13.61 5.41
CA TYR A 94 -5.76 -13.76 4.05
C TYR A 94 -5.93 -12.40 3.40
N ALA A 95 -6.58 -11.45 4.07
CA ALA A 95 -6.82 -10.12 3.54
C ALA A 95 -5.52 -9.36 3.25
N ARG A 96 -4.56 -9.39 4.18
CA ARG A 96 -3.22 -8.79 4.00
C ARG A 96 -2.47 -9.40 2.81
N ASN A 97 -2.40 -10.73 2.76
CA ASN A 97 -1.65 -11.43 1.72
C ASN A 97 -2.31 -11.28 0.34
N PHE A 98 -3.64 -11.30 0.27
CA PHE A 98 -4.38 -11.10 -0.96
C PHE A 98 -4.25 -9.65 -1.47
N LEU A 99 -4.37 -8.65 -0.58
CA LEU A 99 -4.15 -7.26 -0.92
C LEU A 99 -2.71 -7.03 -1.41
N GLU A 100 -1.73 -7.61 -0.71
CA GLU A 100 -0.32 -7.57 -1.10
C GLU A 100 -0.12 -8.17 -2.50
N PHE A 101 -0.63 -9.38 -2.74
CA PHE A 101 -0.59 -10.01 -4.07
C PHE A 101 -1.16 -9.10 -5.18
N CYS A 102 -2.33 -8.51 -4.97
CA CYS A 102 -2.94 -7.59 -5.93
C CYS A 102 -2.09 -6.32 -6.12
N SER A 103 -1.53 -5.79 -5.04
CA SER A 103 -0.70 -4.59 -5.04
C SER A 103 0.59 -4.81 -5.84
N TYR A 104 1.26 -5.94 -5.60
CA TYR A 104 2.48 -6.30 -6.32
C TYR A 104 2.24 -6.42 -7.83
N LEU A 105 1.19 -7.12 -8.25
CA LEU A 105 0.87 -7.26 -9.67
C LEU A 105 0.56 -5.89 -10.29
N ALA A 106 -0.28 -5.08 -9.64
CA ALA A 106 -0.68 -3.78 -10.17
C ALA A 106 0.49 -2.79 -10.25
N LEU A 107 1.34 -2.71 -9.22
CA LEU A 107 2.53 -1.86 -9.23
C LEU A 107 3.55 -2.34 -10.27
N PHE A 108 3.74 -3.65 -10.41
CA PHE A 108 4.59 -4.21 -11.45
C PHE A 108 4.09 -3.84 -12.86
N GLN A 109 2.78 -3.90 -13.10
CA GLN A 109 2.19 -3.51 -14.39
C GLN A 109 2.23 -2.00 -14.62
N ALA A 110 1.94 -1.20 -13.60
CA ALA A 110 1.89 0.26 -13.70
C ALA A 110 3.27 0.91 -13.85
N SER A 111 4.33 0.30 -13.31
CA SER A 111 5.72 0.77 -13.42
C SER A 111 6.40 0.43 -14.76
N ARG A 112 5.68 -0.14 -15.73
CA ARG A 112 6.24 -0.45 -17.07
C ARG A 112 6.33 0.75 -18.01
N GLY A 113 5.53 1.79 -17.76
CA GLY A 113 5.54 3.01 -18.56
C GLY A 113 6.68 3.94 -18.15
N PRO A 114 7.15 4.84 -19.03
CA PRO A 114 8.01 5.94 -18.61
C PRO A 114 7.27 6.86 -17.63
N ASP A 115 8.01 7.59 -16.79
CA ASP A 115 7.51 8.68 -15.93
C ASP A 115 6.37 8.27 -14.97
N TYR A 116 6.27 6.98 -14.63
CA TYR A 116 5.24 6.47 -13.74
C TYR A 116 5.33 7.09 -12.33
N LEU A 117 6.52 7.53 -11.91
CA LEU A 117 6.73 8.26 -10.65
C LEU A 117 6.15 9.68 -10.69
N SER A 118 6.08 10.33 -11.87
CA SER A 118 5.39 11.62 -12.04
C SER A 118 3.87 11.49 -12.08
N ASN A 119 3.33 10.29 -12.31
CA ASN A 119 1.89 10.03 -12.36
C ASN A 119 1.25 10.12 -10.95
N ASN A 120 0.33 11.07 -10.76
CA ASN A 120 -0.39 11.26 -9.50
C ASN A 120 -1.22 10.02 -9.10
N GLU A 121 -1.86 9.37 -10.08
CA GLU A 121 -2.66 8.17 -9.81
C GLU A 121 -1.80 7.01 -9.32
N PHE A 122 -0.58 6.87 -9.86
CA PHE A 122 0.37 5.86 -9.40
C PHE A 122 0.78 6.11 -7.95
N ARG A 123 1.23 7.33 -7.63
CA ARG A 123 1.66 7.69 -6.27
C ARG A 123 0.54 7.59 -5.25
N ARG A 124 -0.67 8.02 -5.62
CA ARG A 124 -1.83 7.92 -4.74
C ARG A 124 -2.24 6.47 -4.53
N LEU A 125 -2.27 5.68 -5.60
CA LEU A 125 -2.59 4.25 -5.50
C LEU A 125 -1.59 3.49 -4.64
N SER A 126 -0.28 3.69 -4.84
CA SER A 126 0.74 2.98 -4.05
C SER A 126 0.66 3.32 -2.57
N TYR A 127 0.33 4.57 -2.23
CA TYR A 127 0.04 4.96 -0.85
C TYR A 127 -1.27 4.34 -0.32
N ASP A 128 -2.36 4.38 -1.10
CA ASP A 128 -3.63 3.78 -0.70
C ASP A 128 -3.51 2.26 -0.48
N MET A 129 -2.65 1.57 -1.26
CA MET A 129 -2.31 0.15 -1.03
C MET A 129 -1.65 -0.08 0.32
N MET A 130 -0.70 0.77 0.71
CA MET A 130 -0.07 0.72 2.04
C MET A 130 -1.10 0.98 3.13
N LEU A 131 -1.94 2.00 2.95
CA LEU A 131 -2.97 2.36 3.92
C LEU A 131 -4.02 1.25 4.08
N ALA A 132 -4.44 0.62 2.99
CA ALA A 132 -5.37 -0.50 3.03
C ALA A 132 -4.76 -1.74 3.70
N TRP A 133 -3.43 -1.89 3.64
CA TRP A 133 -2.74 -3.00 4.29
C TRP A 133 -2.71 -2.89 5.81
N GLU A 134 -2.73 -1.68 6.36
CA GLU A 134 -2.85 -1.44 7.82
C GLU A 134 -4.14 -2.05 8.37
N ALA A 135 -5.27 -1.81 7.69
CA ALA A 135 -6.61 -2.26 8.07
C ALA A 135 -7.35 -2.94 6.90
N PRO A 136 -6.95 -4.16 6.51
CA PRO A 136 -7.46 -4.81 5.31
C PRO A 136 -8.74 -5.61 5.57
N ASP A 137 -9.02 -5.99 6.81
CA ASP A 137 -10.21 -6.76 7.21
C ASP A 137 -11.35 -5.84 7.67
N ALA A 138 -12.60 -6.23 7.43
CA ALA A 138 -13.78 -5.45 7.84
C ALA A 138 -13.89 -5.22 9.37
N GLU A 139 -13.26 -6.09 10.17
CA GLU A 139 -13.22 -5.98 11.63
C GLU A 139 -12.16 -4.99 12.15
N SER A 140 -11.28 -4.49 11.26
CA SER A 140 -10.17 -3.59 11.61
C SER A 140 -10.47 -2.10 11.49
N GLU A 141 -11.72 -1.74 11.17
CA GLU A 141 -12.19 -0.34 11.25
C GLU A 141 -12.05 0.15 12.70
N PRO A 142 -11.23 1.19 12.95
CA PRO A 142 -10.99 1.63 14.31
C PRO A 142 -12.27 2.22 14.91
N LEU A 143 -12.74 1.63 16.01
CA LEU A 143 -13.49 2.39 17.00
C LEU A 143 -12.60 3.56 17.43
N THR A 144 -12.96 4.78 17.02
CA THR A 144 -12.34 6.05 17.42
C THR A 144 -11.90 6.01 18.89
N LYS A 145 -10.60 5.82 19.14
CA LYS A 145 -9.98 5.94 20.46
C LYS A 145 -8.63 6.65 20.35
N GLU A 146 -8.77 7.95 20.56
CA GLU A 146 -7.87 8.88 21.24
C GLU A 146 -6.38 8.87 20.86
N ALA A 147 -6.01 9.97 20.22
CA ALA A 147 -4.66 10.41 19.93
C ALA A 147 -3.73 10.28 21.15
N THR A 148 -2.72 9.42 21.04
CA THR A 148 -1.51 9.58 21.84
C THR A 148 -0.67 10.65 21.17
N SER A 149 -0.90 11.89 21.60
CA SER A 149 -0.10 13.06 21.25
C SER A 149 1.36 12.84 21.64
N CYS A 150 2.28 12.99 20.68
CA CYS A 150 3.72 12.97 20.95
C CYS A 150 4.09 14.28 21.66
N SER A 151 3.99 14.29 22.99
CA SER A 151 4.51 15.37 23.85
C SER A 151 6.03 15.31 23.87
N ASN A 152 6.70 16.38 23.43
CA ASN A 152 8.09 16.64 23.79
C ASN A 152 8.20 18.04 24.39
N GLN A 153 8.78 18.05 25.59
CA GLN A 153 9.15 19.21 26.38
C GLN A 153 10.21 20.04 25.63
N GLN A 154 10.02 21.35 25.53
CA GLN A 154 11.12 22.29 25.41
C GLN A 154 10.72 23.64 26.04
N ALA A 155 11.54 24.03 27.03
CA ALA A 155 11.77 25.30 27.71
C ALA A 155 10.83 26.50 27.54
N GLU A 156 10.63 27.16 28.68
CA GLU A 156 9.89 28.39 28.94
C GLU A 156 10.57 29.63 28.34
N ASP A 157 9.91 30.28 27.37
CA ASP A 157 10.22 31.65 26.96
C ASP A 157 8.88 32.38 26.73
N GLU A 158 8.54 33.33 27.61
CA GLU A 158 7.38 34.20 27.49
C GLU A 158 7.50 35.11 26.26
N ASP A 159 6.57 35.00 25.31
CA ASP A 159 6.14 36.12 24.46
C ASP A 159 4.77 35.77 23.82
N GLY A 160 3.73 36.49 24.25
CA GLY A 160 2.32 36.22 23.96
C GLY A 160 1.85 36.52 22.53
N TRP A 161 2.59 36.10 21.50
CA TRP A 161 2.28 36.41 20.08
C TRP A 161 2.57 35.26 19.08
N SER A 162 2.48 33.98 19.45
CA SER A 162 2.63 32.86 18.46
C SER A 162 1.53 31.78 18.44
N LEU A 163 0.47 31.92 19.24
CA LEU A 163 -0.62 30.93 19.26
C LEU A 163 -1.51 30.97 17.99
N PHE A 164 -1.48 32.07 17.24
CA PHE A 164 -2.28 32.24 16.02
C PHE A 164 -1.61 31.69 14.75
N TYR A 165 -0.28 31.58 14.70
CA TYR A 165 0.41 31.00 13.54
C TYR A 165 0.42 29.46 13.60
N SER A 166 0.56 28.89 14.79
CA SER A 166 0.57 27.44 15.01
C SER A 166 -0.77 26.77 14.69
N SER A 167 -1.90 27.47 14.84
CA SER A 167 -3.22 26.88 14.55
C SER A 167 -3.49 26.68 13.05
N SER A 168 -2.91 27.49 12.15
CA SER A 168 -3.21 27.42 10.72
C SER A 168 -2.52 26.25 10.01
N THR A 169 -1.33 25.84 10.44
CA THR A 169 -0.67 24.62 9.91
C THR A 169 -1.11 23.37 10.66
N ASN A 170 -1.52 23.48 11.93
CA ASN A 170 -2.00 22.33 12.70
C ASN A 170 -3.39 21.89 12.23
N THR A 171 -4.30 22.82 11.92
CA THR A 171 -5.58 22.47 11.28
C THR A 171 -5.42 21.91 9.86
N ALA A 172 -4.43 22.35 9.08
CA ALA A 172 -4.13 21.77 7.76
C ALA A 172 -3.50 20.37 7.85
N VAL A 173 -2.85 20.03 8.96
CA VAL A 173 -2.34 18.68 9.28
C VAL A 173 -3.46 17.78 9.85
N GLN A 174 -4.37 18.35 10.63
CA GLN A 174 -5.51 17.65 11.26
C GLN A 174 -6.60 17.17 10.30
N VAL A 175 -6.53 17.50 9.00
CA VAL A 175 -7.46 16.93 8.00
C VAL A 175 -6.94 15.59 7.41
N ASP A 176 -5.66 15.24 7.62
CA ASP A 176 -5.05 13.98 7.14
C ASP A 176 -4.49 13.09 8.26
N GLU A 177 -4.64 13.49 9.53
CA GLU A 177 -4.13 12.74 10.69
C GLU A 177 -4.71 11.33 10.83
N GLU A 178 -5.89 11.05 10.27
CA GLU A 178 -6.57 9.78 10.48
C GLU A 178 -6.02 8.64 9.59
N LYS A 179 -5.27 8.94 8.52
CA LYS A 179 -4.91 7.95 7.47
C LYS A 179 -3.44 7.97 7.10
N THR A 180 -2.60 7.75 8.11
CA THR A 180 -1.15 7.59 7.93
C THR A 180 -0.78 6.13 7.63
N VAL A 181 0.43 5.91 7.11
CA VAL A 181 1.02 4.58 6.87
C VAL A 181 2.07 4.27 7.94
N GLY A 182 2.10 3.04 8.42
CA GLY A 182 3.08 2.54 9.38
C GLY A 182 4.26 1.83 8.73
N PRO A 183 5.28 1.51 9.54
CA PRO A 183 6.52 0.90 9.04
C PRO A 183 6.27 -0.46 8.39
N GLU A 184 5.39 -1.29 8.95
CA GLU A 184 5.06 -2.62 8.43
C GLU A 184 4.39 -2.54 7.05
N ALA A 185 3.36 -1.71 6.90
CA ALA A 185 2.68 -1.54 5.61
C ALA A 185 3.61 -1.00 4.51
N PHE A 186 4.46 -0.03 4.87
CA PHE A 186 5.47 0.48 3.96
C PHE A 186 6.47 -0.60 3.55
N ALA A 187 7.03 -1.33 4.52
CA ALA A 187 8.00 -2.41 4.27
C ALA A 187 7.44 -3.56 3.42
N ARG A 188 6.11 -3.74 3.44
CA ARG A 188 5.40 -4.77 2.68
C ARG A 188 5.15 -4.40 1.23
N ILE A 189 4.63 -3.19 1.00
CA ILE A 189 4.14 -2.78 -0.32
C ILE A 189 5.20 -2.01 -1.10
N ALA A 190 6.01 -1.16 -0.46
CA ALA A 190 6.98 -0.32 -1.17
C ALA A 190 7.98 -1.13 -2.01
N PRO A 191 8.52 -2.27 -1.54
CA PRO A 191 9.45 -3.08 -2.32
C PRO A 191 8.86 -3.75 -3.57
N ALA A 192 7.54 -3.71 -3.77
CA ALA A 192 6.90 -4.15 -5.01
C ALA A 192 7.38 -3.35 -6.23
N CYS A 193 7.85 -2.13 -6.01
CA CYS A 193 8.52 -1.31 -7.00
C CYS A 193 9.88 -0.87 -6.44
N ALA A 194 10.97 -1.46 -6.96
CA ALA A 194 12.32 -1.18 -6.45
C ALA A 194 12.73 0.30 -6.52
N ALA A 195 12.12 1.08 -7.43
CA ALA A 195 12.33 2.52 -7.48
C ALA A 195 11.71 3.26 -6.29
N ILE A 196 10.63 2.74 -5.70
CA ILE A 196 10.01 3.30 -4.49
C ILE A 196 10.84 2.93 -3.25
N ALA A 197 11.25 1.68 -3.12
CA ALA A 197 12.14 1.24 -2.04
C ALA A 197 12.80 -0.10 -2.38
N ASP A 198 14.06 -0.26 -2.00
CA ASP A 198 14.71 -1.57 -1.99
C ASP A 198 14.42 -2.30 -0.67
N ILE A 199 14.24 -3.62 -0.73
CA ILE A 199 13.90 -4.43 0.45
C ILE A 199 14.97 -4.37 1.56
N ILE A 200 16.24 -4.16 1.19
CA ILE A 200 17.35 -4.06 2.13
C ILE A 200 17.29 -2.71 2.86
N THR A 201 16.93 -1.64 2.15
CA THR A 201 16.97 -0.27 2.69
C THR A 201 15.61 0.25 3.15
N VAL A 202 14.52 -0.50 2.98
CA VAL A 202 13.14 -0.03 3.18
C VAL A 202 12.89 0.51 4.59
N HIS A 203 13.43 -0.15 5.61
CA HIS A 203 13.26 0.28 7.01
C HIS A 203 14.03 1.59 7.29
N ASN A 204 15.28 1.68 6.83
CA ASN A 204 16.10 2.89 6.98
C ASN A 204 15.48 4.08 6.22
N LEU A 205 14.93 3.81 5.03
CA LEU A 205 14.22 4.82 4.23
C LEU A 205 12.97 5.30 4.98
N PHE A 206 12.18 4.39 5.56
CA PHE A 206 11.00 4.76 6.32
C PHE A 206 11.36 5.64 7.53
N GLU A 207 12.40 5.28 8.29
CA GLU A 207 12.88 6.10 9.41
C GLU A 207 13.31 7.49 8.95
N ALA A 208 14.04 7.60 7.83
CA ALA A 208 14.45 8.88 7.29
C ALA A 208 13.25 9.76 6.90
N LEU A 209 12.25 9.17 6.23
CA LEU A 209 11.03 9.86 5.82
C LEU A 209 10.15 10.28 7.00
N THR A 210 10.16 9.52 8.09
CA THR A 210 9.24 9.71 9.23
C THR A 210 9.89 10.29 10.49
N SER A 211 11.15 10.71 10.38
CA SER A 211 11.94 11.33 11.45
C SER A 211 11.24 12.49 12.17
N SER A 212 10.44 13.29 11.44
CA SER A 212 9.68 14.43 11.98
C SER A 212 8.20 14.13 12.25
N SER A 213 7.71 12.92 11.98
CA SER A 213 6.28 12.57 12.00
C SER A 213 5.96 11.37 12.88
N CYS A 214 6.71 11.21 13.99
CA CYS A 214 6.46 10.20 15.01
C CYS A 214 6.30 8.76 14.44
N HIS A 215 7.16 8.39 13.47
CA HIS A 215 7.15 7.07 12.79
C HIS A 215 5.86 6.77 12.00
N ARG A 216 5.12 7.80 11.61
CA ARG A 216 3.95 7.71 10.74
C ARG A 216 4.23 8.40 9.42
N LEU A 217 4.00 7.70 8.31
CA LEU A 217 4.21 8.23 6.98
C LEU A 217 2.91 8.87 6.48
N HIS A 218 2.93 10.20 6.31
CA HIS A 218 1.83 10.95 5.70
C HIS A 218 1.96 10.97 4.17
N PHE A 219 0.83 11.09 3.47
CA PHE A 219 0.81 11.12 2.00
C PHE A 219 1.66 12.26 1.43
N LEU A 220 1.64 13.45 2.04
CA LEU A 220 2.43 14.60 1.57
C LEU A 220 3.94 14.34 1.58
N ILE A 221 4.43 13.62 2.60
CA ILE A 221 5.84 13.24 2.70
C ILE A 221 6.17 12.23 1.59
N TYR A 222 5.31 11.23 1.42
CA TYR A 222 5.46 10.20 0.40
C TYR A 222 5.40 10.75 -1.04
N ASP A 223 4.43 11.63 -1.34
CA ASP A 223 4.27 12.31 -2.63
C ASP A 223 5.50 13.17 -2.95
N LYS A 224 6.00 13.93 -1.96
CA LYS A 224 7.23 14.73 -2.11
C LYS A 224 8.45 13.85 -2.37
N TYR A 225 8.57 12.73 -1.68
CA TYR A 225 9.65 11.76 -1.86
C TYR A 225 9.67 11.22 -3.29
N LEU A 226 8.57 10.66 -3.77
CA LEU A 226 8.50 10.07 -5.12
C LEU A 226 8.71 11.09 -6.25
N ARG A 227 8.19 12.31 -6.09
CA ARG A 227 8.47 13.41 -7.04
C ARG A 227 9.94 13.80 -7.07
N SER A 228 10.67 13.59 -5.97
CA SER A 228 12.10 13.88 -5.93
C SER A 228 12.87 12.80 -6.67
N LEU A 229 12.50 11.53 -6.54
CA LEU A 229 13.11 10.42 -7.27
C LEU A 229 13.00 10.61 -8.79
N ASP A 230 11.81 10.98 -9.27
CA ASP A 230 11.56 11.25 -10.68
C ASP A 230 12.52 12.30 -11.29
N LYS A 231 12.88 13.32 -10.51
CA LYS A 231 13.84 14.34 -10.93
C LYS A 231 15.28 13.81 -11.07
N TYR A 232 15.64 12.78 -10.30
CA TYR A 232 16.98 12.20 -10.31
C TYR A 232 17.11 11.04 -11.30
N ASP A 233 16.01 10.32 -11.59
CA ASP A 233 15.95 9.31 -12.67
C ASP A 233 16.09 9.93 -14.07
N LEU A 234 15.82 11.24 -14.21
CA LEU A 234 15.95 12.02 -15.46
C LEU A 234 17.31 12.73 -15.62
N ALA A 235 18.29 12.47 -14.75
CA ALA A 235 19.65 13.02 -14.89
C ALA A 235 20.49 12.15 -15.86
N PRO A 236 20.96 12.69 -17.00
CA PRO A 236 21.77 11.96 -17.97
C PRO A 236 23.20 11.65 -17.50
#